data_AF-A0A1F3ZE45-F1
#
_entry.id   AF-A0A1F3ZE45-F1
#
_cell.length_a   1.000
_cell.length_b   1.000
_cell.length_c   1.000
_cell.angle_alpha   90.00
_cell.angle_beta   90.00
_cell.angle_gamma   90.00
#
_symmetry.space_group_name_H-M   'P 1'
#
loop_
_entity.id
_entity.type
_entity.pdbx_description
1 polymer ?
#
loop_
_entity_poly.entity_id
_entity_poly.type
_entity_poly.pdbx_seq_one_letter_code
_entity_poly.pdbx_strand_id
1 'polypeptide(L)'
;MSRTYRRRGERHEYRWVLRDRSDRTPWWAHALLDSHSKEGRRAIARFHSDTEVTMRSGVPHWFCRIFKRRQRNADARELLRWLADPGYDPVMQSRHRHSAKWAWW
;
A
#
# COMPACT_ATOMS: atom_id res chain seq x y z
N MET A 1 -18.70 3.15 23.80
CA MET A 1 -18.85 3.47 22.36
C MET A 1 -18.96 2.17 21.59
N SER A 2 -20.10 1.89 20.95
CA SER A 2 -20.31 0.66 20.20
C SER A 2 -19.39 0.63 18.96
N ARG A 3 -18.77 -0.51 18.63
CA ARG A 3 -17.96 -0.68 17.42
C ARG A 3 -18.86 -0.49 16.19
N THR A 4 -18.86 0.69 15.62
CA THR A 4 -19.58 0.99 14.38
C THR A 4 -18.82 0.40 13.22
N TYR A 5 -19.38 -0.65 12.60
CA TYR A 5 -18.82 -1.22 11.37
C TYR A 5 -18.93 -0.19 10.24
N ARG A 6 -17.83 0.47 9.87
CA ARG A 6 -17.79 1.51 8.82
C ARG A 6 -18.27 1.08 7.44
N ARG A 7 -18.30 -0.22 7.16
CA ARG A 7 -18.49 -0.79 5.81
C ARG A 7 -19.68 -1.76 5.73
N ARG A 8 -20.58 -1.66 6.70
CA ARG A 8 -21.79 -2.49 6.76
C ARG A 8 -22.74 -2.08 5.63
N GLY A 9 -22.98 -2.99 4.67
CA GLY A 9 -23.90 -2.78 3.54
C GLY A 9 -23.24 -2.46 2.21
N GLU A 10 -21.92 -2.26 2.16
CA GLU A 10 -21.18 -2.07 0.91
C GLU A 10 -20.77 -3.40 0.29
N ARG A 11 -20.86 -3.52 -1.05
CA ARG A 11 -20.32 -4.66 -1.80
C ARG A 11 -18.81 -4.46 -1.97
N HIS A 12 -18.00 -5.36 -1.39
CA HIS A 12 -16.54 -5.33 -1.51
C HIS A 12 -16.02 -6.59 -2.19
N GLU A 13 -14.99 -6.42 -3.03
CA GLU A 13 -14.19 -7.54 -3.50
C GLU A 13 -13.24 -8.00 -2.39
N TYR A 14 -13.56 -9.14 -1.76
CA TYR A 14 -12.77 -9.68 -0.64
C TYR A 14 -11.46 -10.37 -1.06
N ARG A 15 -11.15 -10.42 -2.36
CA ARG A 15 -9.98 -11.13 -2.90
C ARG A 15 -8.66 -10.70 -2.24
N TRP A 16 -8.49 -9.41 -1.97
CA TRP A 16 -7.28 -8.88 -1.32
C TRP A 16 -7.31 -9.00 0.21
N VAL A 17 -8.50 -9.09 0.79
CA VAL A 17 -8.74 -9.25 2.24
C VAL A 17 -8.46 -10.68 2.67
N LEU A 18 -8.84 -11.63 1.82
CA LEU A 18 -8.65 -13.06 2.01
C LEU A 18 -7.26 -13.53 1.59
N ARG A 19 -6.37 -12.66 1.12
CA ARG A 19 -5.00 -13.04 0.82
C ARG A 19 -4.31 -13.46 2.11
N ASP A 20 -3.85 -14.70 2.16
CA ASP A 20 -3.02 -15.16 3.26
C ASP A 20 -1.71 -14.37 3.26
N ARG A 21 -1.43 -13.71 4.39
CA ARG A 21 -0.20 -12.96 4.65
C ARG A 21 0.64 -13.61 5.75
N SER A 22 0.31 -14.84 6.13
CA SER A 22 1.11 -15.60 7.08
C SER A 22 2.51 -15.83 6.51
N ASP A 23 3.52 -15.85 7.39
CA ASP A 23 4.90 -16.17 7.01
C ASP A 23 5.04 -17.63 6.51
N ARG A 24 3.96 -18.42 6.61
CA ARG A 24 3.88 -19.80 6.10
C ARG A 24 3.64 -19.86 4.59
N THR A 25 3.13 -18.78 4.00
CA THR A 25 2.83 -18.73 2.57
C THR A 25 3.93 -17.95 1.87
N PRO A 26 4.62 -18.56 0.87
CA PRO A 26 5.65 -17.86 0.11
C PRO A 26 5.14 -16.55 -0.47
N TRP A 27 5.97 -15.52 -0.48
CA TRP A 27 5.62 -14.16 -0.96
C TRP A 27 5.07 -14.11 -2.41
N TRP A 28 5.34 -15.14 -3.22
CA TRP A 28 4.84 -15.35 -4.59
C TRP A 28 3.57 -16.21 -4.67
N ALA A 29 3.23 -16.95 -3.61
CA ALA A 29 2.02 -17.75 -3.53
C ALA A 29 0.86 -16.88 -3.04
N HIS A 30 -0.14 -16.67 -3.89
CA HIS A 30 -1.39 -16.02 -3.52
C HIS A 30 -2.36 -17.06 -2.95
N ALA A 31 -2.05 -17.66 -1.81
CA ALA A 31 -3.03 -18.50 -1.13
C ALA A 31 -4.18 -17.59 -0.63
N LEU A 32 -5.41 -17.92 -1.02
CA LEU A 32 -6.60 -17.24 -0.53
C LEU A 32 -7.19 -18.07 0.62
N LEU A 33 -7.40 -17.42 1.76
CA LEU A 33 -8.21 -17.94 2.84
C LEU A 33 -9.64 -18.14 2.34
N ASP A 34 -10.21 -19.30 2.62
CA ASP A 34 -11.64 -19.52 2.40
C ASP A 34 -12.44 -18.53 3.27
N SER A 35 -13.43 -17.87 2.68
CA SER A 35 -14.26 -16.86 3.35
C SER A 35 -15.10 -17.44 4.49
N HIS A 36 -15.45 -18.73 4.40
CA HIS A 36 -16.26 -19.43 5.41
C HIS A 36 -15.42 -20.00 6.55
N SER A 37 -14.12 -20.21 6.32
CA SER A 37 -13.15 -20.61 7.35
C SER A 37 -13.11 -19.62 8.53
N LYS A 38 -12.65 -20.10 9.69
CA LYS A 38 -12.48 -19.26 10.89
C LYS A 38 -11.52 -18.10 10.64
N GLU A 39 -10.48 -18.34 9.85
CA GLU A 39 -9.45 -17.35 9.52
C GLU A 39 -9.95 -16.33 8.50
N GLY A 40 -10.65 -16.76 7.46
CA GLY A 40 -11.29 -15.86 6.49
C GLY A 40 -12.35 -14.96 7.12
N ARG A 41 -13.20 -15.51 7.98
CA ARG A 41 -14.17 -14.72 8.77
C ARG A 41 -13.49 -13.70 9.66
N ARG A 42 -12.35 -14.06 10.28
CA ARG A 42 -11.55 -13.14 11.10
C ARG A 42 -10.91 -12.03 10.27
N ALA A 43 -10.38 -12.36 9.08
CA ALA A 43 -9.81 -11.38 8.15
C ALA A 43 -10.86 -10.38 7.66
N ILE A 44 -12.05 -10.87 7.28
CA ILE A 44 -13.19 -10.03 6.88
C ILE A 44 -13.65 -9.15 8.05
N ALA A 45 -13.78 -9.71 9.26
CA ALA A 45 -14.17 -8.93 10.44
C ALA A 45 -13.13 -7.84 10.78
N ARG A 46 -11.84 -8.13 10.63
CA ARG A 46 -10.77 -7.14 10.78
C ARG A 46 -10.88 -6.05 9.72
N PHE A 47 -11.13 -6.41 8.46
CA PHE A 47 -11.31 -5.46 7.37
C PHE A 47 -12.43 -4.48 7.64
N HIS A 48 -13.56 -4.97 8.15
CA HIS A 48 -14.70 -4.15 8.53
C HIS A 48 -14.54 -3.42 9.86
N SER A 49 -13.45 -3.67 10.59
CA SER A 49 -13.15 -3.00 11.85
C SER A 49 -12.55 -1.62 11.61
N ASP A 50 -12.85 -0.67 12.51
CA ASP A 50 -12.29 0.69 12.47
C ASP A 50 -10.76 0.76 12.56
N THR A 51 -10.15 -0.33 13.02
CA THR A 51 -8.70 -0.46 13.23
C THR A 51 -7.96 -0.85 11.95
N GLU A 52 -8.66 -1.28 10.89
CA GLU A 52 -8.02 -1.69 9.64
C GLU A 52 -7.89 -0.54 8.64
N VAL A 53 -6.63 -0.14 8.44
CA VAL A 53 -6.18 0.80 7.41
C VAL A 53 -6.27 0.13 6.05
N THR A 54 -7.30 0.44 5.27
CA THR A 54 -7.50 -0.10 3.91
C THR A 54 -7.16 0.92 2.83
N MET A 55 -7.18 0.50 1.56
CA MET A 55 -6.82 1.37 0.43
C MET A 55 -7.74 2.61 0.28
N ARG A 56 -8.93 2.62 0.90
CA ARG A 56 -9.80 3.82 1.02
C ARG A 56 -9.49 4.72 2.24
N SER A 57 -8.67 4.25 3.18
CA SER A 57 -8.13 5.11 4.24
C SER A 57 -6.92 5.90 3.72
N GLY A 58 -6.58 7.00 4.39
CA GLY A 58 -5.41 7.80 4.03
C GLY A 58 -4.15 6.94 3.90
N VAL A 59 -3.27 7.31 2.97
CA VAL A 59 -2.04 6.55 2.67
C VAL A 59 -1.29 6.22 3.97
N PRO A 60 -0.94 4.95 4.21
CA PRO A 60 -0.20 4.58 5.41
C PRO A 60 1.12 5.36 5.53
N HIS A 61 1.44 5.81 6.75
CA HIS A 61 2.65 6.61 6.97
C HIS A 61 3.94 5.88 6.58
N TRP A 62 3.99 4.56 6.78
CA TRP A 62 5.13 3.73 6.36
C TRP A 62 5.32 3.76 4.83
N PHE A 63 4.23 3.72 4.06
CA PHE A 63 4.27 3.78 2.59
C PHE A 63 4.77 5.15 2.13
N CYS A 64 4.22 6.23 2.70
CA CYS A 64 4.70 7.59 2.44
C CYS A 64 6.21 7.73 2.67
N ARG A 65 6.74 7.12 3.74
CA ARG A 65 8.17 7.15 4.06
C ARG A 65 9.01 6.42 3.00
N ILE A 66 8.60 5.22 2.61
CA ILE A 66 9.30 4.41 1.58
C ILE A 66 9.24 5.11 0.22
N PHE A 67 8.06 5.59 -0.17
CA PHE A 67 7.85 6.30 -1.43
C PHE A 67 8.75 7.53 -1.54
N LYS A 68 8.75 8.41 -0.52
CA LYS A 68 9.61 9.59 -0.46
C LYS A 68 11.10 9.25 -0.45
N ARG A 69 11.49 8.09 0.08
CA ARG A 69 12.88 7.62 0.04
C ARG A 69 13.27 7.18 -1.37
N ARG A 70 12.40 6.42 -2.05
CA ARG A 70 12.64 6.00 -3.44
C ARG A 70 12.77 7.18 -4.38
N GLN A 71 11.88 8.16 -4.28
CA GLN A 71 11.94 9.39 -5.09
C GLN A 71 13.26 10.13 -4.89
N ARG A 72 13.67 10.36 -3.63
CA ARG A 72 14.98 10.97 -3.31
C ARG A 72 16.16 10.22 -3.91
N ASN A 73 16.14 8.89 -3.84
CA ASN A 73 17.23 8.08 -4.36
C ASN A 73 17.27 8.09 -5.90
N ALA A 74 16.12 8.22 -6.57
CA ALA A 74 16.06 8.38 -8.02
C ALA A 74 16.64 9.75 -8.43
N ASP A 75 16.16 10.83 -7.81
CA ASP A 75 16.64 12.19 -8.08
C ASP A 75 18.15 12.33 -7.79
N ALA A 76 18.65 11.70 -6.73
CA ALA A 76 20.07 11.69 -6.40
C ALA A 76 20.92 10.97 -7.48
N ARG A 77 20.40 9.91 -8.12
CA ARG A 77 21.11 9.22 -9.21
C ARG A 77 21.14 10.07 -10.47
N GLU A 78 20.03 10.73 -10.81
CA GLU A 78 19.97 11.66 -11.93
C GLU A 78 21.00 12.79 -11.75
N LEU A 79 21.09 13.34 -10.53
CA LEU A 79 22.07 14.38 -10.21
C LEU A 79 23.52 13.87 -10.33
N LEU A 80 23.82 12.70 -9.78
CA LEU A 80 25.16 12.11 -9.88
C LEU A 80 25.56 11.82 -11.33
N ARG A 81 24.59 11.44 -12.17
CA ARG A 81 24.82 11.19 -13.59
C ARG A 81 25.11 12.48 -14.34
N TRP A 82 24.37 13.55 -14.06
CA TRP A 82 24.67 14.87 -14.61
C TRP A 82 26.04 15.41 -14.17
N LEU A 83 26.44 15.18 -12.92
CA LEU A 83 27.78 15.57 -12.46
C LEU A 83 28.91 14.81 -13.19
N ALA A 84 28.65 13.57 -13.61
CA ALA A 84 29.61 12.77 -14.38
C ALA A 84 29.62 13.13 -15.88
N ASP A 85 28.49 13.58 -16.41
CA ASP A 85 28.31 13.98 -17.81
C ASP A 85 27.45 15.25 -17.88
N PRO A 86 28.07 16.45 -17.93
CA PRO A 86 27.34 17.72 -17.99
C PRO A 86 26.46 17.89 -19.23
N GLY A 87 26.65 17.08 -20.28
CA GLY A 87 25.80 17.06 -21.47
C GLY A 87 24.50 16.28 -21.28
N TYR A 88 24.36 15.55 -20.18
CA TYR A 88 23.14 14.85 -19.79
C TYR A 88 22.11 15.82 -19.20
N ASP A 89 20.84 15.72 -19.60
CA ASP A 89 19.76 16.51 -18.98
C ASP A 89 19.03 15.67 -17.92
N PRO A 90 19.19 15.95 -16.62
CA PRO A 90 18.62 15.13 -15.56
C PRO A 90 17.11 15.34 -15.41
N VAL A 91 16.33 14.25 -15.47
CA VAL A 91 14.88 14.30 -15.29
C VAL A 91 14.52 14.07 -13.82
N MET A 92 14.29 15.16 -13.09
CA MET A 92 13.89 15.10 -11.68
C MET A 92 12.38 14.87 -11.52
N GLN A 93 11.98 14.03 -10.56
CA GLN A 93 10.57 13.87 -10.26
C GLN A 93 10.06 15.03 -9.39
N SER A 94 9.05 15.75 -9.86
CA SER A 94 8.44 16.83 -9.09
C SER A 94 7.86 16.31 -7.75
N ARG A 95 8.24 16.98 -6.66
CA ARG A 95 7.76 16.63 -5.32
C ARG A 95 6.36 17.18 -5.11
N HIS A 96 5.35 16.34 -5.32
CA HIS A 96 3.98 16.70 -4.98
C HIS A 96 3.56 16.08 -3.64
N ARG A 97 2.92 16.88 -2.77
CA ARG A 97 2.45 16.42 -1.44
C ARG A 97 1.52 15.20 -1.54
N HIS A 98 0.85 15.05 -2.68
CA HIS A 98 -0.09 13.98 -2.96
C HIS A 98 0.46 12.86 -3.86
N SER A 99 1.74 12.88 -4.27
CA SER A 99 2.31 11.82 -5.13
C SER A 99 2.16 10.42 -4.51
N ALA A 100 2.43 10.30 -3.22
CA ALA A 100 2.26 9.03 -2.50
C ALA A 100 0.77 8.60 -2.41
N LYS A 101 -0.17 9.55 -2.50
CA LYS A 101 -1.61 9.26 -2.52
C LYS A 101 -2.06 8.79 -3.90
N TRP A 102 -1.55 9.41 -4.96
CA TRP A 102 -1.85 8.99 -6.33
C TRP A 102 -1.20 7.65 -6.67
N ALA A 103 0.00 7.36 -6.17
CA ALA A 103 0.69 6.08 -6.39
C ALA A 103 0.17 4.92 -5.50
N TRP A 104 -0.75 5.20 -4.58
CA TRP A 104 -1.35 4.18 -3.71
C TRP A 104 -2.67 3.62 -4.26
N TRP A 105 -3.28 4.33 -5.22
CA TRP A 105 -4.40 3.86 -6.04
C TRP A 105 -3.87 3.16 -7.29
#